data_AF-A0A938BFC0-F1
#
_entry.id   AF-A0A938BFC0-F1
#
_cell.length_a   1.000
_cell.length_b   1.000
_cell.length_c   1.000
_cell.angle_alpha   90.00
_cell.angle_beta   90.00
_cell.angle_gamma   90.00
#
_symmetry.space_group_name_H-M   'P 1'
#
loop_
_entity.id
_entity.type
_entity.pdbx_description
1 polymer ?
#
loop_
_entity_poly.entity_id
_entity_poly.type
_entity_poly.pdbx_seq_one_letter_code
_entity_poly.pdbx_strand_id
1 'polypeptide(L)'
;MGHTLTLEVPDEVYNPLLKTAEQTGQHPEELAIQWLAVVVQTFANDPLEEFIGAFFSDIPDWADRHDKYLGQSLMEEMREEKR
;
A
#
# COMPACT_ATOMS: atom_id res chain seq x y z
N MET A 1 11.31 -19.77 15.49
CA MET A 1 11.39 -19.62 16.96
C MET A 1 10.37 -18.57 17.37
N GLY A 2 9.62 -18.78 18.46
CA GLY A 2 8.61 -17.82 18.92
C GLY A 2 9.18 -16.87 19.97
N HIS A 3 8.76 -15.60 19.93
CA HIS A 3 9.08 -14.59 20.94
C HIS A 3 7.77 -14.05 21.53
N THR A 4 7.77 -13.77 22.83
CA THR A 4 6.60 -13.18 23.52
C THR A 4 6.77 -11.68 23.58
N LEU A 5 5.71 -10.95 23.17
CA LEU A 5 5.65 -9.50 23.22
C LEU A 5 4.42 -9.10 24.03
N THR A 6 4.60 -8.18 24.98
CA THR A 6 3.51 -7.56 25.75
C THR A 6 3.33 -6.14 25.23
N LEU A 7 2.10 -5.79 24.84
CA LEU A 7 1.76 -4.51 24.24
C LEU A 7 0.67 -3.83 25.08
N GLU A 8 0.89 -2.56 25.41
CA GLU A 8 -0.20 -1.68 25.81
C GLU A 8 -0.82 -1.10 24.55
N VAL A 9 -2.07 -1.49 24.26
CA VAL A 9 -2.77 -1.11 23.03
C VAL A 9 -3.88 -0.12 23.38
N PRO A 10 -3.94 1.06 22.74
CA PRO A 10 -5.03 2.02 22.95
C PRO A 10 -6.40 1.43 22.59
N ASP A 11 -7.45 1.88 23.27
CA ASP A 11 -8.82 1.40 23.07
C ASP A 11 -9.31 1.60 21.62
N GLU A 12 -8.82 2.64 20.93
CA GLU A 12 -9.17 2.92 19.54
C GLU A 12 -8.68 1.83 18.57
N VAL A 13 -7.65 1.08 18.98
CA VAL A 13 -7.07 -0.03 18.19
C VAL A 13 -7.57 -1.38 18.70
N TYR A 14 -7.67 -1.54 20.02
CA TYR A 14 -8.10 -2.81 20.63
C TYR A 14 -9.56 -3.14 20.32
N ASN A 15 -10.46 -2.15 20.35
CA ASN A 15 -11.89 -2.39 20.12
C ASN A 15 -12.20 -2.88 18.69
N PRO A 16 -11.65 -2.27 17.62
CA PRO A 16 -11.79 -2.81 16.27
C PRO A 16 -11.20 -4.21 16.12
N LEU A 17 -10.02 -4.47 16.68
CA LEU A 17 -9.37 -5.79 16.65
C LEU A 17 -10.28 -6.86 17.26
N LEU A 18 -10.82 -6.61 18.44
CA LEU A 18 -11.70 -7.55 19.15
C LEU A 18 -12.97 -7.84 18.34
N LYS A 19 -13.60 -6.79 17.80
CA LYS A 19 -14.80 -6.94 16.96
C LYS A 19 -14.51 -7.75 15.69
N THR A 20 -13.38 -7.52 15.03
CA THR A 20 -13.03 -8.28 13.84
C THR A 20 -12.70 -9.74 14.17
N ALA A 21 -12.00 -9.99 15.28
CA ALA A 21 -11.71 -11.34 15.75
C ALA A 21 -12.99 -12.15 16.04
N GLU A 22 -14.00 -11.53 16.67
CA GLU A 22 -15.31 -12.14 16.87
C GLU A 22 -16.01 -12.48 15.54
N GLN A 23 -15.94 -11.57 14.56
CA GLN A 23 -16.56 -11.78 13.24
C GLN A 23 -15.89 -12.89 12.43
N THR A 24 -14.58 -13.07 12.60
CA THR A 24 -13.80 -14.10 11.87
C THR A 24 -13.67 -15.41 12.65
N GLY A 25 -14.16 -15.46 13.90
CA GLY A 25 -14.05 -16.63 14.77
C GLY A 25 -12.61 -16.92 15.21
N GLN A 26 -11.76 -15.90 15.27
CA GLN A 26 -10.35 -15.99 15.65
C GLN A 26 -10.11 -15.41 17.04
N HIS A 27 -8.97 -15.75 17.64
CA HIS A 27 -8.51 -15.06 18.84
C HIS A 27 -7.93 -13.68 18.49
N PRO A 28 -8.18 -12.63 19.30
CA PRO A 28 -7.62 -11.30 19.05
C PRO A 28 -6.09 -11.29 18.92
N GLU A 29 -5.40 -12.13 19.68
CA GLU A 29 -3.94 -12.28 19.64
C GLU A 29 -3.46 -12.87 18.31
N GLU A 30 -4.17 -13.85 17.77
CA GLU A 30 -3.85 -14.46 16.48
C GLU A 30 -4.05 -13.45 15.34
N LEU A 31 -5.15 -12.70 15.39
CA LEU A 31 -5.44 -11.66 14.41
C LEU A 31 -4.42 -10.51 14.47
N ALA A 32 -4.03 -10.11 15.69
CA ALA A 32 -3.00 -9.09 15.89
C ALA A 32 -1.66 -9.52 15.29
N ILE A 33 -1.24 -10.77 15.51
CA ILE A 33 0.00 -11.31 14.92
C ILE A 33 -0.10 -11.35 13.39
N GLN A 34 -1.25 -11.74 12.83
CA GLN A 34 -1.44 -11.75 11.38
C GLN A 34 -1.31 -10.36 10.77
N TRP A 35 -1.98 -9.36 11.37
CA TRP A 35 -1.90 -7.98 10.88
C TRP A 35 -0.50 -7.39 11.02
N LEU A 36 0.17 -7.63 12.16
CA LEU A 36 1.56 -7.24 12.35
C LEU A 36 2.48 -7.88 11.31
N ALA A 37 2.29 -9.18 11.00
CA ALA A 37 3.07 -9.88 10.00
C ALA A 37 2.90 -9.28 8.60
N VAL A 38 1.66 -8.92 8.20
CA VAL A 38 1.39 -8.27 6.91
C VAL A 38 2.13 -6.94 6.81
N VAL A 39 2.01 -6.09 7.84
CA VAL A 39 2.66 -4.78 7.85
C VAL A 39 4.17 -4.91 7.79
N VAL A 40 4.76 -5.78 8.63
CA VAL A 40 6.20 -6.04 8.62
C VAL A 40 6.66 -6.55 7.26
N GLN A 41 5.90 -7.45 6.63
CA GLN A 41 6.23 -7.99 5.32
C GLN A 41 6.21 -6.90 4.23
N THR A 42 5.22 -6.01 4.25
CA THR A 42 5.13 -4.87 3.32
C THR A 42 6.30 -3.90 3.48
N PHE A 43 6.72 -3.60 4.71
CA PHE A 43 7.88 -2.73 4.94
C PHE A 43 9.22 -3.42 4.65
N ALA A 44 9.33 -4.72 4.90
CA ALA A 44 10.58 -5.46 4.69
C ALA A 44 10.80 -5.83 3.22
N ASN A 45 9.72 -5.96 2.45
CA ASN A 45 9.76 -6.29 1.03
C ASN A 45 8.82 -5.32 0.31
N ASP A 46 9.25 -4.06 0.19
CA ASP A 46 8.53 -3.10 -0.63
C ASP A 46 8.77 -3.43 -2.12
N PRO A 47 7.77 -3.99 -2.84
CA PRO A 47 7.95 -4.36 -4.24
C PRO A 47 8.15 -3.12 -5.13
N LEU A 48 7.89 -1.91 -4.62
CA LEU A 48 8.09 -0.66 -5.36
C LEU A 48 9.50 -0.08 -5.16
N GLU A 49 10.27 -0.58 -4.19
CA GLU A 49 11.62 -0.08 -3.89
C GLU A 49 12.54 -0.17 -5.11
N GLU A 50 12.49 -1.28 -5.87
CA GLU A 50 13.31 -1.49 -7.06
C GLU A 50 12.98 -0.52 -8.20
N PHE A 51 11.80 0.11 -8.17
CA PHE A 51 11.35 1.06 -9.19
C PHE A 51 11.75 2.51 -8.88
N ILE A 52 12.25 2.79 -7.67
CA ILE A 52 12.72 4.13 -7.30
C ILE A 52 13.92 4.51 -8.18
N GLY A 53 13.70 5.47 -9.09
CA GLY A 53 14.73 5.91 -10.04
C GLY A 53 15.01 4.92 -11.18
N ALA A 54 14.24 3.84 -11.32
CA ALA A 54 14.41 2.86 -12.40
C ALA A 54 14.01 3.42 -13.78
N PHE A 55 13.17 4.46 -13.81
CA PHE A 55 12.70 5.09 -15.04
C PHE A 55 13.39 6.45 -15.23
N PHE A 56 14.14 6.56 -16.32
CA PHE A 56 14.67 7.83 -16.78
C PHE A 56 13.69 8.46 -17.78
N SER A 57 13.39 9.74 -17.59
CA SER A 57 12.56 10.52 -18.49
C SER A 57 13.25 11.83 -18.81
N ASP A 58 13.27 12.21 -20.08
CA ASP A 58 13.75 13.52 -20.53
C ASP A 58 12.76 14.66 -20.20
N ILE A 59 11.65 14.34 -19.53
CA ILE A 59 10.63 15.30 -19.08
C ILE A 59 10.89 15.61 -17.60
N PRO A 60 11.56 16.73 -17.26
CA PRO A 60 12.05 16.99 -15.92
C PRO A 60 10.95 17.24 -14.86
N ASP A 61 9.73 17.60 -15.30
CA ASP A 61 8.59 17.90 -14.43
C ASP A 61 7.46 16.85 -14.53
N TRP A 62 7.77 15.65 -15.04
CA TRP A 62 6.77 14.62 -15.28
C TRP A 62 6.06 14.18 -14.01
N ALA A 63 6.77 14.07 -12.88
CA ALA A 63 6.19 13.69 -11.61
C ALA A 63 5.15 14.71 -11.13
N ASP A 64 5.44 16.00 -11.26
CA ASP A 64 4.57 17.09 -10.80
C ASP A 64 3.40 17.38 -11.74
N ARG A 65 3.51 16.99 -13.02
CA ARG A 65 2.54 17.32 -14.07
C ARG A 65 2.02 16.10 -14.82
N HIS A 66 2.11 14.93 -14.21
CA HIS A 66 1.71 13.66 -14.82
C HIS A 66 0.30 13.72 -15.40
N ASP A 67 -0.67 14.30 -14.68
CA ASP A 67 -2.06 14.47 -15.15
C ASP A 67 -2.15 15.22 -16.49
N LYS A 68 -1.36 16.27 -16.64
CA LYS A 68 -1.33 17.05 -17.88
C LYS A 68 -0.79 16.21 -19.03
N TYR A 69 0.33 15.51 -18.82
CA TYR A 69 0.97 14.72 -19.86
C TYR A 69 0.12 13.51 -20.26
N LEU A 70 -0.51 12.83 -19.30
CA LEU A 70 -1.48 11.76 -19.55
C LEU A 70 -2.69 12.27 -20.34
N GLY A 71 -3.24 13.43 -19.96
CA GLY A 71 -4.35 14.04 -20.69
C GLY A 71 -3.99 14.45 -22.12
N GLN A 72 -2.76 14.93 -22.36
CA GLN A 72 -2.27 15.23 -23.70
C GLN A 72 -2.16 13.97 -24.57
N SER A 73 -1.55 12.90 -24.04
CA SER A 73 -1.42 11.61 -24.73
C SER A 73 -2.78 11.04 -25.13
N LEU A 74 -3.75 11.07 -24.22
CA LEU A 74 -5.10 10.59 -24.49
C LEU A 74 -5.80 11.39 -25.61
N MET A 75 -5.63 12.72 -25.63
CA MET A 75 -6.20 13.56 -26.69
C MET A 75 -5.55 13.31 -28.05
N GLU A 76 -4.26 12.98 -28.08
CA GLU A 76 -3.53 12.63 -29.30
C GLU A 76 -4.00 11.29 -29.85
N GLU A 77 -4.07 10.24 -29.02
CA GLU A 77 -4.61 8.92 -29.41
C GLU A 77 -6.04 9.04 -29.99
N MET A 78 -6.93 9.77 -29.31
CA MET A 78 -8.30 9.98 -29.78
C MET A 78 -8.40 10.76 -31.10
N ARG A 79 -7.37 11.55 -31.46
CA ARG A 79 -7.30 12.25 -32.75
C ARG A 79 -6.77 11.34 -33.85
N GLU A 80 -5.84 10.45 -33.53
CA GLU A 80 -5.30 9.46 -34.46
C GLU A 80 -6.33 8.39 -34.82
N GLU A 81 -7.13 7.91 -33.85
CA GLU A 81 -8.22 6.94 -34.12
C GLU A 81 -9.34 7.48 -35.01
N LYS A 82 -9.51 8.81 -35.08
CA LYS A 82 -10.55 9.45 -35.90
C LYS A 82 -10.10 9.75 -37.34
N ARG A 83 -8.86 9.45 -37.69
CA ARG A 83 -8.25 9.76 -38.99
C ARG A 83 -8.21 8.55 -39.91
#